data_AF-A0A1C8V7J5-F1
#
_entry.id   AF-A0A1C8V7J5-F1
#
_cell.length_a   1.000
_cell.length_b   1.000
_cell.length_c   1.000
_cell.angle_alpha   90.00
_cell.angle_beta   90.00
_cell.angle_gamma   90.00
#
_symmetry.space_group_name_H-M   'P 1'
#
loop_
_entity.id
_entity.type
_entity.pdbx_description
1 polymer ?
#
loop_
_entity_poly.entity_id
_entity_poly.type
_entity_poly.pdbx_seq_one_letter_code
_entity_poly.pdbx_strand_id
1 'polypeptide(L)'
;QQWLLDRQDLIRERQHDLAILSDEEYQKIFIFFASVIQTLGEQLKLRQQVIATATVYFKRFYARNSLKCIDPLLLAPTGIFLASKVEEFSVISNSRMISRGQTV
;
A
#
# COMPACT_ATOMS: atom_id res chain seq x y z
N GLN A 1 -7.96 14.30 13.06
CA GLN A 1 -6.49 14.33 13.24
C GLN A 1 -5.89 12.96 13.63
N GLN A 2 -6.40 11.81 13.16
CA GLN A 2 -5.95 10.48 13.65
C GLN A 2 -4.72 9.88 12.95
N TRP A 3 -4.28 10.46 11.82
CA TRP A 3 -3.25 9.87 10.95
C TRP A 3 -2.04 10.78 10.72
N LEU A 4 -1.89 11.82 11.54
CA LEU A 4 -0.65 12.56 11.69
C LEU A 4 0.09 11.90 12.86
N LEU A 5 1.06 11.04 12.54
CA LEU A 5 1.77 10.21 13.51
C LEU A 5 3.11 10.85 13.87
N ASP A 6 3.51 10.74 15.13
CA ASP A 6 4.85 11.14 15.53
C ASP A 6 5.89 10.11 15.07
N ARG A 7 7.10 10.60 14.80
CA ARG A 7 8.22 9.76 14.37
C ARG A 7 8.58 8.73 15.44
N GLN A 8 8.53 9.10 16.72
CA GLN A 8 8.93 8.19 17.80
C GLN A 8 7.98 7.00 17.92
N ASP A 9 6.68 7.25 17.81
CA ASP A 9 5.66 6.20 17.83
C ASP A 9 5.80 5.26 16.62
N LEU A 10 6.06 5.81 15.43
CA LEU A 10 6.31 5.00 14.23
C LEU A 10 7.52 4.08 14.38
N ILE A 11 8.61 4.58 14.97
CA ILE A 11 9.81 3.74 15.19
C ILE A 11 9.49 2.63 16.18
N ARG A 12 8.73 2.93 17.23
CA ARG A 12 8.32 1.94 18.24
C ARG A 12 7.50 0.80 17.61
N GLU A 13 6.49 1.12 16.82
CA GLU A 13 5.66 0.12 16.13
C GLU A 13 6.47 -0.73 15.14
N ARG A 14 7.50 -0.16 14.51
CA ARG A 14 8.37 -0.83 13.54
C ARG A 14 9.47 -1.69 14.18
N GLN A 15 9.67 -1.64 15.50
CA GLN A 15 10.77 -2.35 16.16
C GLN A 15 10.80 -3.84 15.83
N HIS A 16 9.63 -4.48 15.67
CA HIS A 16 9.56 -5.90 15.31
C HIS A 16 10.13 -6.19 13.93
N ASP A 17 9.88 -5.33 12.95
CA ASP A 17 10.37 -5.49 11.58
C ASP A 17 11.84 -5.06 11.47
N LEU A 18 12.22 -3.99 12.19
CA LEU A 18 13.59 -3.48 12.25
C LEU A 18 14.56 -4.42 13.00
N ALA A 19 14.04 -5.39 13.76
CA ALA A 19 14.86 -6.46 14.33
C ALA A 19 15.38 -7.44 13.26
N ILE A 20 14.81 -7.43 12.06
CA ILE A 20 15.10 -8.38 10.97
C ILE A 20 15.64 -7.64 9.75
N LEU A 21 15.13 -6.43 9.51
CA LEU A 21 15.49 -5.57 8.37
C LEU A 21 16.23 -4.33 8.88
N SER A 22 17.25 -3.89 8.13
CA SER A 22 17.82 -2.56 8.35
C SER A 22 16.81 -1.46 8.00
N ASP A 23 17.00 -0.26 8.54
CA ASP A 23 16.14 0.89 8.22
C ASP A 23 16.14 1.18 6.71
N GLU A 24 17.28 1.01 6.05
CA GLU A 24 17.41 1.21 4.61
C GLU A 24 16.61 0.17 3.80
N GLU A 25 16.69 -1.11 4.17
CA GLU A 25 15.90 -2.17 3.54
C GLU A 25 14.40 -1.96 3.76
N TYR A 26 14.02 -1.59 4.99
CA TYR A 26 12.64 -1.25 5.32
C TYR A 26 12.13 -0.11 4.41
N GLN A 27 12.90 0.98 4.27
CA GLN A 27 12.53 2.07 3.36
C GLN A 27 12.45 1.64 1.89
N LYS A 28 13.39 0.83 1.41
CA LYS A 28 13.38 0.29 0.03
C LYS A 28 12.13 -0.53 -0.26
N ILE A 29 11.64 -1.30 0.71
CA ILE A 29 10.38 -2.06 0.59
C ILE A 29 9.20 -1.11 0.33
N PHE A 30 9.08 -0.01 1.08
CA PHE A 30 7.98 0.95 0.85
C PHE A 30 8.10 1.68 -0.49
N ILE A 31 9.32 1.98 -0.94
CA ILE A 31 9.55 2.57 -2.26
C ILE A 31 9.12 1.58 -3.35
N PHE A 32 9.55 0.32 -3.23
CA PHE A 32 9.18 -0.75 -4.16
C PHE A 32 7.66 -0.91 -4.26
N PHE A 33 6.96 -1.06 -3.13
CA PHE A 33 5.51 -1.23 -3.15
C PHE A 33 4.74 0.02 -3.57
N ALA A 34 5.26 1.22 -3.33
CA ALA A 34 4.69 2.44 -3.89
C ALA A 34 4.76 2.42 -5.44
N SER A 35 5.89 1.98 -6.00
CA SER A 35 6.04 1.78 -7.45
C SER A 35 5.12 0.69 -7.99
N VAL A 36 4.94 -0.42 -7.26
CA VAL A 36 3.99 -1.49 -7.63
C VAL A 36 2.56 -0.95 -7.69
N ILE A 37 2.13 -0.20 -6.66
CA ILE A 37 0.81 0.42 -6.61
C ILE A 37 0.62 1.42 -7.76
N GLN A 38 1.66 2.20 -8.08
CA GLN A 38 1.67 3.13 -9.22
C GLN A 38 1.48 2.39 -10.54
N THR A 39 2.31 1.38 -10.83
CA THR A 39 2.24 0.59 -12.06
C THR A 39 0.88 -0.11 -12.20
N LEU A 40 0.36 -0.71 -11.13
CA LEU A 40 -0.96 -1.34 -11.14
C LEU A 40 -2.07 -0.32 -11.43
N GLY A 41 -2.00 0.86 -10.80
CA GLY A 41 -2.96 1.94 -11.02
C GLY A 41 -2.94 2.46 -12.46
N GLU A 42 -1.75 2.64 -13.04
CA GLU A 42 -1.57 3.05 -14.43
C GLU A 42 -2.10 2.00 -15.42
N GLN A 43 -1.78 0.72 -15.19
CA GLN A 43 -2.33 -0.39 -15.98
C GLN A 43 -3.86 -0.35 -15.96
N LEU A 44 -4.45 -0.14 -14.77
CA LEU A 44 -5.90 0.00 -14.55
C LEU A 44 -6.49 1.34 -15.03
N LYS A 45 -5.67 2.26 -15.56
CA LYS A 45 -6.06 3.60 -16.03
C LYS A 45 -6.76 4.43 -14.96
N LEU A 46 -6.31 4.30 -13.71
CA LEU A 46 -6.84 5.07 -12.58
C LEU A 46 -6.27 6.48 -12.56
N ARG A 47 -7.02 7.42 -11.97
CA ARG A 47 -6.53 8.78 -11.72
C ARG A 47 -5.49 8.76 -10.60
N GLN A 48 -4.53 9.69 -10.66
CA GLN A 48 -3.45 9.78 -9.66
C GLN A 48 -3.98 9.91 -8.22
N GLN A 49 -5.13 10.58 -8.03
CA GLN A 49 -5.77 10.69 -6.71
C GLN A 49 -6.11 9.31 -6.11
N VAL A 50 -6.63 8.38 -6.92
CA VAL A 50 -6.92 7.00 -6.49
C VAL A 50 -5.64 6.26 -6.08
N ILE A 51 -4.59 6.40 -6.89
CA ILE A 51 -3.29 5.77 -6.67
C ILE A 51 -2.64 6.32 -5.39
N ALA A 52 -2.72 7.63 -5.18
CA ALA A 52 -2.24 8.30 -3.98
C ALA A 52 -2.99 7.82 -2.73
N THR A 53 -4.32 7.73 -2.79
CA THR A 53 -5.16 7.22 -1.69
C THR A 53 -4.82 5.76 -1.36
N ALA A 54 -4.63 4.91 -2.38
CA ALA A 54 -4.21 3.51 -2.19
C ALA A 54 -2.81 3.42 -1.52
N THR A 55 -1.86 4.25 -1.97
CA THR A 55 -0.51 4.32 -1.39
C THR A 55 -0.55 4.76 0.07
N VAL A 56 -1.43 5.71 0.42
CA VAL A 56 -1.63 6.15 1.80
C VAL A 56 -2.25 5.05 2.65
N TYR A 57 -3.23 4.28 2.14
CA TYR A 57 -3.78 3.13 2.85
C TYR A 57 -2.72 2.07 3.14
N PHE A 58 -1.88 1.75 2.15
CA PHE A 58 -0.76 0.82 2.32
C PHE A 58 0.20 1.30 3.43
N LYS A 59 0.63 2.56 3.36
CA LYS A 59 1.54 3.14 4.38
C LYS A 59 0.90 3.18 5.77
N ARG A 60 -0.39 3.49 5.87
CA ARG A 60 -1.13 3.54 7.15
C ARG A 60 -1.32 2.17 7.76
N PHE A 61 -1.56 1.14 6.95
CA PHE A 61 -1.66 -0.22 7.43
C PHE A 61 -0.37 -0.67 8.10
N TYR A 62 0.77 -0.55 7.40
CA TYR A 62 2.07 -0.93 7.95
C TYR A 62 2.70 0.10 8.90
N ALA A 63 2.03 1.23 9.15
CA ALA A 63 2.40 2.13 10.24
C ALA A 63 1.95 1.60 11.61
N ARG A 64 0.98 0.68 11.65
CA ARG A 64 0.41 0.08 12.87
C ARG A 64 0.46 -1.44 12.90
N ASN A 65 0.94 -2.07 11.84
CA ASN A 65 1.04 -3.52 11.71
C ASN A 65 2.40 -3.88 11.13
N SER A 66 2.93 -5.02 11.56
CA SER A 66 4.16 -5.58 10.99
C SER A 66 3.96 -6.05 9.55
N LEU A 67 5.02 -5.99 8.75
CA LEU A 67 5.08 -6.56 7.39
C LEU A 67 4.76 -8.05 7.32
N LYS A 68 4.84 -8.78 8.44
CA LYS A 68 4.48 -10.21 8.52
C LYS A 68 2.99 -10.48 8.65
N CYS A 69 2.19 -9.46 9.01
CA CYS A 69 0.77 -9.66 9.30
C CYS A 69 -0.03 -10.02 8.04
N ILE A 70 0.19 -9.29 6.95
CA ILE A 70 -0.44 -9.50 5.65
C ILE A 70 0.62 -9.32 4.57
N ASP A 71 0.60 -10.20 3.57
CA ASP A 71 1.47 -10.09 2.39
C ASP A 71 1.25 -8.73 1.68
N PRO A 72 2.29 -7.90 1.52
CA PRO A 72 2.19 -6.63 0.80
C PRO A 72 1.69 -6.76 -0.65
N LEU A 73 1.95 -7.88 -1.32
CA LEU A 73 1.44 -8.16 -2.67
C LEU A 73 -0.09 -8.36 -2.69
N LEU A 74 -0.67 -8.83 -1.57
CA LEU A 74 -2.11 -8.92 -1.40
C LEU A 74 -2.70 -7.57 -0.99
N LEU A 75 -2.00 -6.83 -0.12
CA LEU A 75 -2.49 -5.55 0.38
C LEU A 75 -2.52 -4.45 -0.70
N ALA A 76 -1.52 -4.41 -1.59
CA ALA A 76 -1.44 -3.42 -2.67
C ALA A 76 -2.70 -3.36 -3.58
N PRO A 77 -3.15 -4.47 -4.21
CA PRO A 77 -4.38 -4.47 -5.01
C PRO A 77 -5.63 -4.25 -4.16
N THR A 78 -5.66 -4.73 -2.91
CA THR A 78 -6.76 -4.47 -1.97
C THR A 78 -6.91 -2.98 -1.67
N GLY A 79 -5.78 -2.28 -1.47
CA GLY A 79 -5.74 -0.84 -1.27
C GLY A 79 -6.22 -0.07 -2.50
N ILE A 80 -5.84 -0.49 -3.70
CA ILE A 80 -6.34 0.08 -4.97
C ILE A 80 -7.84 -0.11 -5.12
N PHE A 81 -8.35 -1.31 -4.83
CA PHE A 81 -9.78 -1.61 -4.89
C PHE A 81 -10.59 -0.69 -3.98
N LEU A 82 -10.17 -0.60 -2.71
CA LEU A 82 -10.82 0.24 -1.72
C LEU A 82 -10.74 1.72 -2.11
N ALA A 83 -9.56 2.21 -2.50
CA ALA A 83 -9.38 3.59 -2.93
C ALA A 83 -10.26 3.94 -4.13
N SER A 84 -10.40 3.04 -5.11
CA SER A 84 -11.24 3.26 -6.28
C SER A 84 -12.72 3.43 -5.89
N LYS A 85 -13.19 2.68 -4.90
CA LYS A 85 -14.54 2.81 -4.34
C LYS A 85 -14.72 4.13 -3.59
N VAL A 86 -13.75 4.53 -2.79
CA VAL A 86 -13.80 5.76 -1.97
C VAL A 86 -13.75 7.03 -2.81
N GLU A 87 -12.93 7.02 -3.85
CA GLU A 87 -12.77 8.17 -4.76
C GLU A 87 -13.86 8.23 -5.86
N GLU A 88 -14.92 7.42 -5.72
CA GLU A 88 -16.04 7.30 -6.66
C GLU A 88 -15.60 7.06 -8.12
N PHE A 89 -14.43 6.43 -8.30
CA PHE A 89 -13.94 6.04 -9.62
C PHE A 89 -14.57 4.71 -10.02
N SER A 90 -15.13 4.66 -11.22
CA SER A 90 -15.90 3.56 -11.81
C SER A 90 -15.53 2.17 -11.27
N VAL A 91 -16.53 1.38 -10.88
CA VAL A 91 -16.38 0.06 -10.28
C VAL A 91 -15.42 -0.81 -11.10
N ILE A 92 -14.21 -1.01 -10.58
CA ILE A 92 -13.27 -2.01 -11.11
C ILE A 92 -13.94 -3.36 -10.93
N SER A 93 -14.18 -4.09 -12.02
CA SER A 93 -14.73 -5.44 -11.95
C SER A 93 -13.66 -6.34 -11.31
N ASN A 94 -14.03 -7.13 -10.29
CA ASN A 94 -13.10 -8.01 -9.57
C ASN A 94 -12.24 -8.86 -10.51
N SER A 95 -12.81 -9.35 -11.61
CA SER A 95 -12.10 -10.11 -12.65
C SER A 95 -10.98 -9.34 -13.34
N ARG A 96 -11.14 -8.02 -13.58
CA ARG A 96 -10.12 -7.16 -14.21
C ARG A 96 -8.96 -6.82 -13.26
N MET A 97 -9.24 -6.81 -11.96
CA MET A 97 -8.23 -6.56 -10.94
C MET A 97 -7.38 -7.81 -10.71
N ILE A 98 -8.02 -8.97 -10.55
CA ILE A 98 -7.33 -10.24 -10.30
C ILE A 98 -6.43 -10.60 -11.50
N SER A 99 -6.93 -10.46 -12.73
CA SER A 99 -6.14 -10.80 -13.92
C SER A 99 -4.87 -9.96 -14.09
N ARG A 100 -4.91 -8.68 -13.69
CA ARG A 100 -3.77 -7.76 -13.80
C ARG A 100 -2.83 -7.83 -12.59
N GLY A 101 -3.35 -8.14 -11.41
CA GLY A 101 -2.54 -8.40 -10.22
C GLY A 101 -1.65 -9.63 -10.34
N GLN A 102 -2.03 -10.61 -11.18
CA GLN A 102 -1.21 -11.80 -11.47
C GLN A 102 -0.07 -11.56 -12.47
N THR A 103 -0.04 -10.40 -13.14
CA THR A 103 0.96 -10.08 -14.19
C THR A 103 2.14 -9.25 -13.66
N VAL A 104 2.27 -9.10 -12.33
CA VAL A 104 3.36 -8.35 -11.68
C VAL A 104 4.48 -9.29 -11.29
#